data_AF-A0A7K0YXY7-F1
#
_entry.id   AF-A0A7K0YXY7-F1
#
_cell.length_a   1.000
_cell.length_b   1.000
_cell.length_c   1.000
_cell.angle_alpha   90.00
_cell.angle_beta   90.00
_cell.angle_gamma   90.00
#
_symmetry.space_group_name_H-M   'P 1'
#
loop_
_entity.id
_entity.type
_entity.pdbx_description
1 polymer ?
#
loop_
_entity_poly.entity_id
_entity_poly.type
_entity_poly.pdbx_seq_one_letter_code
_entity_poly.pdbx_strand_id
1 'polypeptide(L)' 'MGRGRQKAKATRVARDLKYSNTEMDLERLSKELHGEVSPEQNENDDDPFAEGNYIARA' A
#
# COMPACT_ATOMS: atom_id res chain seq x y z
N MET A 1 12.14 27.33 21.07
CA MET A 1 12.82 27.60 19.78
C MET A 1 13.08 26.28 19.08
N GLY A 2 12.32 25.88 18.04
CA GLY A 2 12.54 24.55 17.42
C GLY A 2 11.55 24.14 16.34
N ARG A 3 10.36 24.78 16.31
CA ARG A 3 9.31 24.50 15.31
C ARG A 3 9.77 24.75 13.86
N GLY A 4 10.62 25.74 13.61
CA GLY A 4 11.12 26.03 12.25
C GLY A 4 11.94 24.90 11.63
N ARG A 5 12.77 24.22 12.43
CA ARG A 5 13.56 23.07 11.98
C ARG A 5 12.69 21.85 11.71
N GLN A 6 11.69 21.60 12.56
CA GLN A 6 10.72 20.51 12.35
C GLN A 6 9.88 20.76 11.09
N LYS A 7 9.39 21.99 10.90
CA LYS A 7 8.63 22.37 9.70
C LYS A 7 9.47 22.18 8.43
N ALA A 8 10.73 22.62 8.43
CA ALA A 8 11.63 22.43 7.30
C ALA A 8 11.88 20.94 7.00
N LYS A 9 12.10 20.11 8.02
CA LYS A 9 12.24 18.65 7.86
C LYS A 9 10.97 18.02 7.28
N ALA A 10 9.79 18.40 7.78
CA ALA A 10 8.51 17.88 7.30
C ALA A 10 8.27 18.24 5.83
N THR A 11 8.54 19.49 5.41
CA THR A 11 8.42 19.89 4.00
C THR A 11 9.39 19.12 3.10
N ARG A 12 10.61 18.84 3.57
CA ARG A 12 11.57 18.03 2.82
C ARG A 12 11.06 16.61 2.62
N VAL A 13 10.68 15.93 3.70
CA VAL A 13 10.13 14.56 3.65
C VAL A 13 8.89 14.49 2.76
N ALA A 14 7.98 15.47 2.86
CA ALA A 14 6.79 15.51 2.02
C ALA A 14 7.13 15.71 0.53
N ARG A 15 8.13 16.53 0.20
CA ARG A 15 8.60 16.69 -1.18
C ARG A 15 9.24 15.39 -1.67
N ASP A 16 10.13 14.81 -0.87
CA ASP A 16 10.80 13.56 -1.20
C ASP A 16 9.77 12.46 -1.47
N LEU A 17 8.70 12.35 -0.67
CA LEU A 17 7.63 11.37 -0.88
C LEU A 17 6.73 11.70 -2.09
N LYS A 18 6.43 12.98 -2.33
CA LYS A 18 5.56 13.40 -3.44
C LYS A 18 6.23 13.22 -4.81
N TYR A 19 7.52 13.47 -4.87
CA TYR A 19 8.29 13.47 -6.11
C TYR A 19 9.32 12.34 -6.18
N SER A 20 9.37 11.44 -5.19
CA SER A 20 10.04 10.15 -5.36
C SER A 20 9.28 9.41 -6.44
N ASN A 21 9.93 9.24 -7.58
CA ASN A 21 9.45 8.31 -8.58
C ASN A 21 9.62 6.91 -7.97
N THR A 22 8.54 6.32 -7.47
CA THR A 22 8.56 4.92 -7.08
C THR A 22 8.78 4.13 -8.36
N GLU A 23 9.97 3.54 -8.51
CA GLU A 23 10.24 2.57 -9.56
C GLU A 23 9.37 1.34 -9.25
N MET A 24 8.18 1.31 -9.86
CA MET A 24 7.27 0.18 -9.73
C MET A 24 7.75 -0.92 -10.64
N ASP A 25 7.86 -2.13 -10.10
CA ASP A 25 8.08 -3.34 -10.89
C ASP A 25 6.81 -3.64 -11.68
N LEU A 26 6.75 -3.11 -12.91
CA LEU A 26 5.61 -3.28 -13.82
C LEU A 26 5.43 -4.74 -14.24
N GLU A 27 6.50 -5.55 -14.27
CA GLU A 27 6.43 -6.97 -14.60
C GLU A 27 5.78 -7.78 -13.46
N ARG A 28 6.10 -7.44 -12.22
CA ARG A 28 5.42 -8.04 -11.06
C ARG A 28 3.94 -7.62 -10.99
N LEU A 29 3.64 -6.35 -11.24
CA LEU A 29 2.27 -5.84 -11.25
C LEU A 29 1.42 -6.47 -12.36
N SER A 30 1.99 -6.66 -13.55
CA SER A 30 1.26 -7.31 -14.65
C SER A 30 0.93 -8.77 -14.33
N LYS A 31 1.87 -9.52 -13.73
CA LYS A 31 1.63 -10.90 -13.25
C LYS A 31 0.54 -10.98 -12.20
N GLU A 32 0.50 -10.04 -11.26
CA GLU A 32 -0.56 -9.95 -10.25
C GLU A 32 -1.93 -9.68 -10.87
N LEU A 33 -2.01 -8.73 -11.80
CA LEU A 33 -3.26 -8.40 -12.49
C LEU A 33 -3.80 -9.57 -13.33
N HIS A 34 -2.92 -10.36 -13.94
CA HIS A 34 -3.30 -11.52 -14.74
C HIS A 34 -3.55 -12.78 -13.88
N GLY A 35 -3.35 -12.71 -12.57
CA GLY A 35 -3.54 -13.84 -11.66
C GLY A 35 -2.52 -14.96 -11.84
N GLU A 36 -1.34 -14.68 -12.40
CA GLU A 36 -0.26 -15.67 -12.57
C GLU A 36 0.52 -15.93 -11.28
N VAL A 37 0.30 -15.12 -10.24
CA VAL A 37 0.84 -15.39 -8.89
C VAL A 37 -0.06 -16.41 -8.21
N SER A 38 0.48 -17.59 -7.91
CA SER A 38 -0.26 -18.68 -7.27
C SER A 38 -0.96 -18.21 -6.00
N PRO A 39 -2.25 -18.56 -5.79
CA PRO A 39 -3.09 -18.04 -4.71
C PRO A 39 -2.72 -18.55 -3.30
N GLU A 40 -1.66 -19.35 -3.16
CA GLU A 40 -1.22 -19.94 -1.90
C GLU A 40 -0.80 -18.90 -0.83
N GLN A 41 -0.72 -17.61 -1.16
CA GLN A 41 -0.46 -16.54 -0.20
C GLN A 41 -1.71 -15.80 0.30
N ASN A 42 -2.90 -16.11 -0.23
CA ASN A 42 -4.18 -15.53 0.20
C ASN A 42 -4.88 -16.34 1.31
N GLU A 43 -4.12 -17.10 2.11
CA GLU A 43 -4.68 -17.96 3.17
C GLU A 43 -4.92 -17.24 4.50
N ASN A 44 -4.66 -15.93 4.59
CA ASN A 44 -4.96 -15.11 5.77
C ASN A 44 -6.07 -14.10 5.43
N ASP A 45 -7.23 -14.61 5.04
CA ASP A 45 -8.44 -13.81 4.79
C ASP A 45 -9.12 -13.40 6.12
N ASP A 46 -8.33 -12.83 7.04
CA ASP A 46 -8.80 -12.22 8.30
C ASP A 46 -9.49 -10.86 8.04
N ASP A 47 -9.74 -10.49 6.78
CA ASP A 47 -10.50 -9.30 6.44
C ASP A 47 -12.01 -9.58 6.61
N PRO A 48 -12.70 -8.93 7.55
CA PRO A 48 -14.15 -9.10 7.75
C PRO A 48 -14.98 -8.62 6.54
N PHE A 49 -14.37 -7.95 5.56
CA PHE A 49 -15.02 -7.48 4.34
C PHE A 49 -14.71 -8.34 3.11
N ALA A 50 -13.91 -9.40 3.24
CA ALA A 50 -13.67 -10.32 2.14
C ALA A 50 -14.93 -11.10 1.75
N GLU A 51 -15.00 -11.50 0.48
CA GLU A 51 -16.19 -12.13 -0.11
C GLU A 51 -16.62 -13.42 0.60
N GLY A 52 -15.69 -14.11 1.29
CA GLY A 52 -15.98 -15.31 2.10
C GLY A 52 -16.35 -15.03 3.55
N ASN A 53 -15.99 -13.86 4.09
CA ASN A 53 -16.03 -13.56 5.53
C ASN A 53 -17.02 -12.43 5.89
N TYR A 54 -17.83 -11.97 4.93
CA TYR A 54 -18.79 -10.89 5.16
C TYR A 54 -19.82 -11.25 6.23
N ILE A 55 -19.84 -10.47 7.32
CA ILE A 55 -20.87 -10.59 8.36
C ILE A 55 -21.91 -9.50 8.13
N ALA A 56 -23.08 -9.88 7.61
CA ALA A 56 -24.23 -8.98 7.51
C ALA A 56 -24.66 -8.56 8.92
N ARG A 57 -24.55 -7.27 9.22
CA ARG A 57 -24.97 -6.71 10.51
C ARG A 57 -26.51 -6.69 10.54
N ALA A 58 -27.11 -7.53 11.39
CA ALA A 58 -28.55 -7.57 11.64
C ALA A 58 -29.03 -6.35 12.44
#